data_AF-A0A7C3DVB0-F1
#
_entry.id   AF-A0A7C3DVB0-F1
#
_cell.length_a   1.000
_cell.length_b   1.000
_cell.length_c   1.000
_cell.angle_alpha   90.00
_cell.angle_beta   90.00
_cell.angle_gamma   90.00
#
_symmetry.space_group_name_H-M   'P 1'
#
loop_
_entity.id
_entity.type
_entity.pdbx_description
1 polymer ?
#
loop_
_entity_poly.entity_id
_entity_poly.type
_entity_poly.pdbx_seq_one_letter_code
_entity_poly.pdbx_strand_id
1 'polypeptide(L)' 'MYKGQRITAIIPCLNEEQGIERVLARMPEFVDEVIVVDNGSTDRTREVAESFGAKVIRED' A
#
# COMPACT_ATOMS: atom_id res chain seq x y z
N MET A 1 3.90 13.47 -8.24
CA MET A 1 3.58 13.82 -9.64
C MET A 1 4.79 13.47 -10.50
N TYR A 2 4.60 12.63 -11.52
CA TYR A 2 5.65 12.24 -12.46
C TYR A 2 5.34 12.81 -13.85
N LYS A 3 6.27 13.59 -14.43
CA LYS A 3 6.12 14.26 -15.75
C LYS A 3 4.84 15.11 -15.91
N GLY A 4 4.31 15.64 -14.81
CA GLY A 4 3.06 16.42 -14.80
C GLY A 4 1.79 15.57 -14.73
N GLN A 5 1.90 14.26 -14.46
CA GLN A 5 0.77 13.38 -14.20
C GLN A 5 0.78 12.87 -12.74
N ARG A 6 -0.41 12.59 -12.21
CA ARG A 6 -0.58 11.96 -10.90
C ARG A 6 -0.41 10.45 -11.03
N ILE A 7 0.34 9.84 -10.11
CA ILE A 7 0.57 8.39 -10.08
C ILE A 7 -0.07 7.80 -8.83
N THR A 8 -0.99 6.85 -9.03
CA THR A 8 -1.53 6.02 -7.95
C THR A 8 -0.94 4.61 -8.08
N ALA A 9 -0.33 4.11 -7.02
CA ALA A 9 0.11 2.72 -6.92
C ALA A 9 -0.98 1.88 -6.24
N ILE A 10 -1.36 0.76 -6.85
CA ILE A 10 -2.32 -0.20 -6.30
C ILE A 10 -1.57 -1.49 -5.98
N ILE A 11 -1.66 -1.94 -4.73
CA ILE A 11 -0.90 -3.08 -4.22
C ILE A 11 -1.89 -4.09 -3.61
N PRO A 12 -2.15 -5.23 -4.27
CA PRO A 12 -2.91 -6.31 -3.65
C PRO A 12 -2.04 -7.01 -2.59
N CYS A 13 -2.63 -7.36 -1.46
CA CYS A 13 -1.95 -8.02 -0.35
C CYS A 13 -2.83 -9.10 0.28
N LEU A 14 -2.18 -10.19 0.72
CA LEU A 14 -2.76 -11.24 1.54
C LEU A 14 -1.66 -11.80 2.46
N ASN A 15 -1.70 -11.45 3.74
CA ASN A 15 -0.70 -11.85 4.74
C ASN A 15 0.75 -11.47 4.35
N GLU A 16 0.96 -10.20 4.02
CA GLU A 16 2.22 -9.63 3.53
C GLU A 16 2.79 -8.56 4.49
N GLU A 17 2.59 -8.66 5.80
CA GLU A 17 2.99 -7.62 6.77
C GLU A 17 4.46 -7.16 6.62
N GLN A 18 5.40 -8.07 6.34
CA GLN A 18 6.81 -7.73 6.12
C GLN A 18 7.10 -7.24 4.70
N GLY A 19 6.35 -7.75 3.71
CA GLY A 19 6.50 -7.38 2.31
C GLY A 19 6.02 -5.95 2.08
N ILE A 20 4.83 -5.64 2.60
CA ILE A 20 4.20 -4.32 2.43
C ILE A 20 5.02 -3.23 3.11
N GLU A 21 5.58 -3.48 4.30
CA GLU A 21 6.49 -2.54 4.97
C GLU A 21 7.68 -2.17 4.07
N ARG A 22 8.35 -3.18 3.48
CA ARG A 22 9.53 -2.98 2.64
C ARG A 22 9.21 -2.22 1.35
N VAL A 23 8.04 -2.48 0.76
CA VAL A 23 7.58 -1.79 -0.46
C VAL A 23 7.27 -0.34 -0.15
N LEU A 24 6.48 -0.07 0.90
CA LEU A 24 6.07 1.28 1.25
C LEU A 24 7.26 2.13 1.73
N ALA A 25 8.19 1.55 2.48
CA ALA A 25 9.43 2.23 2.92
C ALA A 25 10.35 2.66 1.77
N ARG A 26 10.19 2.08 0.58
CA ARG A 26 10.98 2.39 -0.63
C ARG A 26 10.15 3.04 -1.72
N MET A 27 8.91 3.44 -1.42
CA MET A 27 8.02 4.05 -2.39
C MET A 27 8.65 5.35 -2.91
N PRO A 28 8.81 5.53 -4.23
CA PRO A 28 9.36 6.77 -4.76
C PRO A 28 8.47 7.97 -4.45
N GLU A 29 9.07 9.12 -4.14
CA GLU A 29 8.35 10.37 -3.83
C GLU A 29 7.43 10.86 -4.96
N PHE A 30 7.65 10.40 -6.19
CA PHE A 30 6.79 10.78 -7.31
C PHE A 30 5.42 10.08 -7.30
N VAL A 31 5.25 9.03 -6.49
CA VAL A 31 3.97 8.33 -6.29
C VAL A 31 3.10 9.18 -5.35
N ASP A 32 1.98 9.64 -5.86
CA ASP A 32 1.12 10.61 -5.17
C ASP A 32 0.10 9.94 -4.23
N GLU A 33 -0.22 8.68 -4.49
CA GLU A 33 -1.22 7.93 -3.74
C GLU A 33 -0.87 6.44 -3.75
N VAL A 34 -1.07 5.79 -2.62
CA VAL A 34 -0.95 4.35 -2.50
C VAL A 34 -2.27 3.78 -2.00
N ILE A 35 -2.81 2.81 -2.72
CA ILE A 35 -3.98 2.04 -2.35
C ILE A 35 -3.52 0.59 -2.12
N VAL A 36 -3.71 0.09 -0.91
CA VAL A 36 -3.50 -1.31 -0.58
C VAL A 36 -4.86 -2.01 -0.61
N VAL A 37 -4.97 -3.07 -1.40
CA VAL A 37 -6.16 -3.93 -1.46
C VAL A 37 -5.86 -5.15 -0.60
N ASP A 38 -6.48 -5.22 0.57
CA ASP A 38 -6.32 -6.30 1.54
C ASP A 38 -7.37 -7.39 1.28
N ASN A 39 -6.91 -8.53 0.75
CA ASN A 39 -7.74 -9.67 0.33
C ASN A 39 -8.08 -10.60 1.52
N GLY A 40 -8.39 -10.04 2.67
CA GLY A 40 -8.75 -10.80 3.86
C GLY A 40 -7.55 -11.30 4.67
N SER A 41 -6.50 -10.49 4.80
CA SER A 41 -5.35 -10.83 5.65
C SER A 41 -5.79 -11.06 7.11
N THR A 42 -5.12 -12.02 7.75
CA THR A 42 -5.28 -12.39 9.16
C THR A 42 -4.07 -11.99 10.01
N ASP A 43 -3.03 -11.44 9.37
CA ASP A 43 -1.86 -10.84 10.00
C ASP A 43 -2.00 -9.31 10.10
N ARG A 44 -0.87 -8.61 10.31
CA ARG A 44 -0.84 -7.15 10.49
C ARG A 44 -0.73 -6.36 9.18
N THR A 45 -0.93 -6.98 8.01
CA THR A 45 -0.78 -6.33 6.69
C THR A 45 -1.49 -4.99 6.62
N ARG A 46 -2.76 -4.94 7.02
CA ARG A 46 -3.57 -3.70 7.04
C ARG A 46 -2.95 -2.64 7.94
N GLU A 47 -2.63 -3.01 9.18
CA GLU A 47 -2.10 -2.09 10.19
C GLU A 47 -0.79 -1.46 9.73
N VAL A 48 0.08 -2.28 9.15
CA VAL A 48 1.35 -1.83 8.57
C VAL A 48 1.07 -0.88 7.42
N ALA A 49 0.21 -1.23 6.46
CA ALA A 49 -0.11 -0.34 5.33
C ALA A 49 -0.67 1.02 5.78
N GLU A 50 -1.61 1.04 6.72
CA GLU A 50 -2.21 2.26 7.27
C GLU A 50 -1.17 3.13 7.99
N SER A 51 -0.20 2.52 8.69
CA SER A 51 0.86 3.26 9.39
C SER A 51 1.80 4.04 8.46
N PHE A 52 1.89 3.64 7.19
CA PHE A 52 2.63 4.36 6.14
C PHE A 52 1.76 5.40 5.40
N GLY A 53 0.50 5.58 5.81
CA GLY A 53 -0.44 6.50 5.17
C GLY A 53 -1.06 5.97 3.88
N ALA A 54 -0.94 4.66 3.60
CA ALA A 54 -1.64 4.07 2.48
C ALA A 54 -3.15 4.00 2.76
N LYS A 55 -3.96 4.20 1.72
CA LYS A 55 -5.40 3.94 1.80
C LYS A 55 -5.64 2.44 1.68
N VAL A 56 -6.21 1.81 2.71
CA VAL A 56 -6.53 0.38 2.66
C VAL A 56 -8.00 0.16 2.26
N ILE A 57 -8.22 -0.64 1.22
CA ILE A 57 -9.52 -1.19 0.83
C ILE A 57 -9.50 -2.67 1.18
N ARG A 58 -10.50 -3.14 1.91
CA ARG A 58 -10.60 -4.55 2.27
C ARG A 58 -11.64 -5.24 1.40
N GLU A 59 -11.29 -6.40 0.88
CA GLU A 59 -12.22 -7.35 0.29
C GLU A 59 -12.56 -8.44 1.32
N ASP A 60 -13.85 -8.76 1.44
CA ASP A 60 -14.38 -9.81 2.33
C ASP A 60 -14.68 -11.11 1.56
#